data_AF-T0ZBD6-F1
#
_entry.id   AF-T0ZBD6-F1
#
_cell.length_a   1.000
_cell.length_b   1.000
_cell.length_c   1.000
_cell.angle_alpha   90.00
_cell.angle_beta   90.00
_cell.angle_gamma   90.00
#
_symmetry.space_group_name_H-M   'P 1'
#
loop_
_entity.id
_entity.type
_entity.pdbx_description
1 polymer ?
#
loop_
_entity_poly.entity_id
_entity_poly.type
_entity_poly.pdbx_seq_one_letter_code
_entity_poly.pdbx_strand_id
1 'polypeptide(L)'
;MVLNQGTTGVPQYPADYHSFTTKPYDTFNYQPYNLVQTPQERTSVFALGTYKLSDSVEAYFHFWHNQTNASAILAPEPVDLGNAGITVLANSPINPFGVDVGAPYATTAANCPATSNYANGICAPAAGFAFRALALGPRIYNNNTTTDQMVAGLRGYVGSSSWQWDADFDYGHVFYSQSATGFLNTGKLQASGQLAPTCGQPGMPMCLNIFNPQAPATVAGLQPYIINGGLYQSIYTQRVASLNANGNLFELPAGLVSLAVGASYRKEYTNNNPDPLYVSQGLTPCDANQLCTPHTQGGFNVKEAYAEVLIPIFKNQPFAKSLNIDIGSRYSKYNTFGNTTNSKFQVEWRPIDDL
;
A
#
# COMPACT_ATOMS: atom_id res chain seq x y z
N MET A 1 -25.77 12.43 12.02
CA MET A 1 -26.62 12.33 13.23
C MET A 1 -26.32 11.02 13.95
N VAL A 2 -26.51 10.96 15.27
CA VAL A 2 -26.27 9.78 16.14
C VAL A 2 -27.55 9.48 16.91
N LEU A 3 -27.88 8.20 17.10
CA LEU A 3 -29.06 7.79 17.88
C LEU A 3 -28.85 8.09 19.38
N ASN A 4 -29.87 8.61 20.06
CA ASN A 4 -29.82 8.88 21.49
C ASN A 4 -29.68 7.58 22.30
N GLN A 5 -28.91 7.64 23.40
CA GLN A 5 -28.83 6.51 24.33
C GLN A 5 -30.20 6.26 24.98
N GLY A 6 -30.61 4.99 25.04
CA GLY A 6 -31.87 4.59 25.66
C GLY A 6 -33.10 4.67 24.75
N THR A 7 -32.96 5.05 23.47
CA THR A 7 -34.05 4.90 22.49
C THR A 7 -34.43 3.42 22.37
N THR A 8 -35.59 3.05 22.90
CA THR A 8 -36.15 1.69 22.81
C THR A 8 -37.12 1.58 21.65
N GLY A 9 -37.07 0.47 20.91
CA GLY A 9 -37.95 0.23 19.76
C GLY A 9 -37.36 0.72 18.45
N VAL A 10 -38.21 0.93 17.44
CA VAL A 10 -37.80 1.49 16.14
C VAL A 10 -37.78 3.02 16.28
N PRO A 11 -36.63 3.70 16.12
CA PRO A 11 -36.57 5.14 16.07
C PRO A 11 -37.39 5.63 14.87
N GLN A 12 -38.35 6.48 15.14
CA GLN A 12 -39.35 6.94 14.16
C GLN A 12 -39.34 8.47 14.04
N TYR A 13 -38.65 9.17 14.95
CA TYR A 13 -38.69 10.61 15.03
C TYR A 13 -37.28 11.21 14.97
N PRO A 14 -37.09 12.39 14.34
CA PRO A 14 -35.81 13.11 14.37
C PRO A 14 -35.29 13.37 15.79
N ALA A 15 -36.20 13.55 16.77
CA ALA A 15 -35.86 13.74 18.18
C ALA A 15 -35.20 12.53 18.84
N ASP A 16 -35.28 11.34 18.23
CA ASP A 16 -34.56 10.15 18.67
C ASP A 16 -33.05 10.24 18.40
N TYR A 17 -32.60 11.30 17.70
CA TYR A 17 -31.22 11.52 17.29
C TYR A 17 -30.71 12.89 17.76
N HIS A 18 -29.38 13.01 17.80
CA HIS A 18 -28.70 14.27 18.02
C HIS A 18 -27.47 14.41 17.09
N SER A 19 -26.87 15.60 17.06
CA SER A 19 -25.62 15.83 16.33
C SER A 19 -24.45 15.15 17.03
N PHE A 20 -23.60 14.47 16.26
CA PHE A 20 -22.39 13.84 16.80
C PHE A 20 -21.54 14.86 17.58
N THR A 21 -21.07 14.46 18.76
CA THR A 21 -20.06 15.20 19.52
C THR A 21 -18.81 14.36 19.71
N THR A 22 -17.67 15.00 20.04
CA THR A 22 -16.42 14.27 20.35
C THR A 22 -16.42 13.63 21.75
N LYS A 23 -17.57 13.64 22.44
CA LYS A 23 -17.67 13.12 23.81
C LYS A 23 -17.69 11.59 23.82
N PRO A 24 -17.25 10.96 24.93
CA PRO A 24 -17.06 9.50 24.98
C PRO A 24 -18.29 8.63 24.67
N TYR A 25 -19.50 9.17 24.81
CA TYR A 25 -20.74 8.44 24.55
C TYR A 25 -21.17 8.40 23.08
N ASP A 26 -20.58 9.26 22.24
CA ASP A 26 -20.80 9.28 20.78
C ASP A 26 -19.64 8.63 20.01
N THR A 27 -18.50 8.43 20.67
CA THR A 27 -17.33 7.78 20.09
C THR A 27 -17.36 6.27 20.33
N PHE A 28 -16.66 5.53 19.48
CA PHE A 28 -16.63 4.08 19.57
C PHE A 28 -15.51 3.58 20.47
N ASN A 29 -15.81 2.63 21.36
CA ASN A 29 -14.81 1.97 22.18
C ASN A 29 -14.10 0.84 21.40
N TYR A 30 -12.84 1.07 21.03
CA TYR A 30 -12.02 0.11 20.28
C TYR A 30 -11.36 -0.98 21.16
N GLN A 31 -11.30 -0.79 22.48
CA GLN A 31 -10.58 -1.67 23.41
C GLN A 31 -10.99 -3.15 23.32
N PRO A 32 -12.28 -3.52 23.13
CA PRO A 32 -12.68 -4.92 23.03
C PRO A 32 -12.20 -5.65 21.77
N TYR A 33 -11.72 -4.91 20.75
CA TYR A 33 -11.40 -5.47 19.42
C TYR A 33 -9.92 -5.42 19.07
N ASN A 34 -9.18 -4.50 19.68
CA ASN A 34 -7.78 -4.29 19.35
C ASN A 34 -6.93 -5.45 19.88
N LEU A 35 -6.08 -6.01 19.01
CA LEU A 35 -5.07 -6.96 19.41
C LEU A 35 -3.89 -6.22 20.06
N VAL A 36 -3.34 -6.79 21.14
CA VAL A 36 -2.09 -6.29 21.74
C VAL A 36 -0.90 -6.54 20.80
N GLN A 37 -0.98 -7.62 20.01
CA GLN A 37 0.02 -8.00 19.01
C GLN A 37 -0.69 -8.67 17.84
N THR A 38 -0.34 -8.29 16.61
CA THR A 38 -0.82 -8.93 15.38
C THR A 38 -0.19 -10.32 15.25
N PRO A 39 -0.98 -11.41 15.18
CA PRO A 39 -0.45 -12.74 14.90
C PRO A 39 0.26 -12.76 13.55
N GLN A 40 1.46 -13.32 13.54
CA GLN A 40 2.22 -13.54 12.32
C GLN A 40 2.96 -14.88 12.35
N GLU A 41 3.07 -15.50 11.20
CA GLU A 41 3.93 -16.65 10.95
C GLU A 41 4.90 -16.30 9.82
N ARG A 42 6.17 -16.69 9.98
CA ARG A 42 7.20 -16.45 8.98
C ARG A 42 7.98 -17.73 8.72
N THR A 43 8.04 -18.10 7.45
CA THR A 43 8.87 -19.20 6.96
C THR A 43 9.94 -18.62 6.05
N SER A 44 11.21 -18.96 6.30
CA SER A 44 12.33 -18.45 5.54
C SER A 44 13.24 -19.59 5.08
N VAL A 45 13.72 -19.50 3.85
CA VAL A 45 14.74 -20.38 3.28
C VAL A 45 15.86 -19.49 2.76
N PHE A 46 17.10 -19.85 3.08
CA PHE A 46 18.28 -19.22 2.50
C PHE A 46 19.21 -20.30 1.95
N ALA A 47 19.84 -20.02 0.81
CA ALA A 47 20.87 -20.89 0.23
C ALA A 47 21.99 -20.03 -0.34
N LEU A 48 23.22 -20.47 -0.11
CA LEU A 48 24.44 -19.83 -0.60
C LEU A 48 25.33 -20.90 -1.23
N GLY A 49 25.92 -20.61 -2.38
CA GLY A 49 26.80 -21.53 -3.08
C GLY A 49 27.92 -20.80 -3.79
N THR A 50 29.11 -21.38 -3.77
CA THR A 50 30.29 -20.89 -4.50
C THR A 50 31.00 -22.07 -5.14
N TYR A 51 31.50 -21.90 -6.37
CA TYR A 51 32.22 -22.92 -7.10
C TYR A 51 33.38 -22.31 -7.88
N LYS A 52 34.60 -22.84 -7.66
CA LYS A 52 35.79 -22.39 -8.39
C LYS A 52 35.78 -23.02 -9.79
N LEU A 53 35.59 -22.19 -10.82
CA LEU A 53 35.66 -22.60 -12.22
C LEU A 53 37.11 -22.75 -12.70
N SER A 54 38.00 -21.92 -12.14
CA SER A 54 39.45 -21.96 -12.34
C SER A 54 40.17 -21.36 -11.13
N ASP A 55 41.50 -21.22 -11.18
CA ASP A 55 42.27 -20.52 -10.15
C ASP A 55 41.95 -19.02 -10.07
N SER A 56 41.36 -18.44 -11.11
CA SER A 56 41.09 -17.00 -11.22
C SER A 56 39.60 -16.64 -11.32
N VAL A 57 38.69 -17.61 -11.42
CA VAL A 57 37.25 -17.39 -11.61
C VAL A 57 36.43 -18.27 -10.67
N GLU A 58 35.50 -17.64 -9.95
CA GLU A 58 34.53 -18.27 -9.05
C GLU A 58 33.12 -17.92 -9.50
N ALA A 59 32.26 -18.94 -9.62
CA ALA A 59 30.83 -18.76 -9.74
C ALA A 59 30.19 -18.72 -8.35
N TYR A 60 29.19 -17.87 -8.17
CA TYR A 60 28.45 -17.78 -6.92
C TYR A 60 26.94 -17.69 -7.15
N PHE A 61 26.19 -18.09 -6.13
CA PHE A 61 24.74 -18.10 -6.11
C PHE A 61 24.23 -17.82 -4.69
N HIS A 62 23.29 -16.89 -4.57
CA HIS A 62 22.56 -16.58 -3.36
C HIS A 62 21.06 -16.67 -3.63
N PHE A 63 20.32 -17.32 -2.73
CA PHE A 63 18.88 -17.40 -2.77
C PHE A 63 18.29 -17.11 -1.41
N TRP A 64 17.27 -16.26 -1.40
CA TRP A 64 16.46 -15.94 -0.24
C TRP A 64 14.99 -16.10 -0.61
N HIS A 65 14.24 -16.82 0.21
CA HIS A 65 12.80 -16.90 0.17
C HIS A 65 12.25 -16.60 1.55
N ASN A 66 11.26 -15.74 1.62
CA ASN A 66 10.56 -15.43 2.85
C ASN A 66 9.06 -15.32 2.61
N GLN A 67 8.29 -16.15 3.28
CA GLN A 67 6.84 -16.05 3.31
C GLN A 67 6.39 -15.60 4.69
N THR A 68 5.57 -14.54 4.74
CA THR A 68 4.97 -14.03 5.98
C THR A 68 3.46 -14.01 5.84
N ASN A 69 2.77 -14.71 6.74
CA ASN A 69 1.33 -14.60 6.94
C ASN A 69 1.07 -13.73 8.16
N ALA A 70 0.20 -12.73 8.05
CA ALA A 70 -0.19 -11.90 9.17
C ALA A 70 -1.67 -11.55 9.10
N SER A 71 -2.37 -11.67 10.23
CA SER A 71 -3.80 -11.37 10.31
C SER A 71 -4.04 -10.17 11.21
N ALA A 72 -4.61 -9.10 10.65
CA ALA A 72 -5.00 -7.92 11.40
C ALA A 72 -6.50 -7.93 11.68
N ILE A 73 -6.87 -7.47 12.87
CA ILE A 73 -8.26 -7.29 13.27
C ILE A 73 -8.48 -5.81 13.57
N LEU A 74 -9.54 -5.26 12.98
CA LEU A 74 -10.03 -3.93 13.26
C LEU A 74 -11.45 -4.05 13.81
N ALA A 75 -11.84 -3.06 14.61
CA ALA A 75 -13.21 -2.96 15.08
C ALA A 75 -14.22 -2.93 13.90
N PRO A 76 -15.49 -3.32 14.12
CA PRO A 76 -16.51 -3.40 13.08
C PRO A 76 -16.61 -2.14 12.23
N GLU A 77 -16.99 -2.30 10.97
CA GLU A 77 -16.94 -1.23 9.97
C GLU A 77 -17.80 -0.01 10.36
N PRO A 78 -17.22 1.21 10.39
CA PRO A 78 -18.00 2.43 10.33
C PRO A 78 -18.46 2.67 8.89
N VAL A 79 -19.77 2.73 8.69
CA VAL A 79 -20.42 3.01 7.41
C VAL A 79 -20.95 4.44 7.46
N ASP A 80 -20.26 5.34 6.78
CA ASP A 80 -20.77 6.67 6.45
C ASP A 80 -21.53 6.58 5.13
N LEU A 81 -22.82 6.90 5.11
CA LEU A 81 -23.66 6.70 3.92
C LEU A 81 -23.15 7.49 2.70
N GLY A 82 -22.56 8.67 2.93
CA GLY A 82 -21.97 9.50 1.88
C GLY A 82 -20.80 8.81 1.19
N ASN A 83 -19.81 8.39 1.98
CA ASN A 83 -18.63 7.68 1.48
C ASN A 83 -18.94 6.26 0.99
N ALA A 84 -20.01 5.64 1.50
CA ALA A 84 -20.46 4.31 1.12
C ALA A 84 -21.22 4.31 -0.22
N GLY A 85 -21.58 5.46 -0.79
CA GLY A 85 -22.42 5.53 -1.98
C GLY A 85 -23.87 5.13 -1.71
N ILE A 86 -24.33 5.21 -0.46
CA ILE A 86 -25.69 4.83 -0.06
C ILE A 86 -26.55 6.07 0.04
N THR A 87 -27.73 6.04 -0.56
CA THR A 87 -28.73 7.11 -0.48
C THR A 87 -30.05 6.54 0.01
N VAL A 88 -30.60 7.13 1.08
CA VAL A 88 -31.96 6.87 1.55
C VAL A 88 -32.82 8.10 1.29
N LEU A 89 -33.82 7.96 0.43
CA LEU A 89 -34.67 9.08 0.02
C LEU A 89 -35.62 9.52 1.14
N ALA A 90 -36.04 10.78 1.10
CA ALA A 90 -36.94 11.41 2.07
C ALA A 90 -38.29 10.67 2.24
N ASN A 91 -38.79 10.08 1.15
CA ASN A 91 -40.05 9.33 1.13
C ASN A 91 -39.88 7.83 1.42
N SER A 92 -38.68 7.38 1.80
CA SER A 92 -38.47 6.00 2.25
C SER A 92 -39.15 5.77 3.60
N PRO A 93 -39.91 4.67 3.80
CA PRO A 93 -40.63 4.44 5.05
C PRO A 93 -39.71 4.23 6.26
N ILE A 94 -38.41 3.97 6.04
CA ILE A 94 -37.40 3.88 7.09
C ILE A 94 -36.79 5.24 7.46
N ASN A 95 -37.00 6.29 6.66
CA ASN A 95 -36.35 7.58 6.83
C ASN A 95 -37.21 8.55 7.65
N PRO A 96 -36.87 8.82 8.93
CA PRO A 96 -37.67 9.68 9.79
C PRO A 96 -37.41 11.18 9.57
N PHE A 97 -36.46 11.57 8.72
CA PHE A 97 -35.94 12.93 8.67
C PHE A 97 -36.66 13.86 7.68
N GLY A 98 -37.48 13.30 6.77
CA GLY A 98 -38.19 14.08 5.76
C GLY A 98 -37.28 14.77 4.73
N VAL A 99 -36.00 14.39 4.69
CA VAL A 99 -34.98 14.84 3.72
C VAL A 99 -34.17 13.64 3.23
N ASP A 100 -33.52 13.77 2.08
CA ASP A 100 -32.61 12.72 1.60
C ASP A 100 -31.38 12.64 2.51
N VAL A 101 -30.89 11.42 2.75
CA VAL A 101 -29.72 11.15 3.60
C VAL A 101 -28.68 10.31 2.87
N GLY A 102 -27.40 10.71 2.92
CA GLY A 102 -26.26 9.90 2.44
C GLY A 102 -25.51 10.48 1.24
N ALA A 103 -25.25 9.64 0.23
CA ALA A 103 -24.42 9.97 -0.92
C ALA A 103 -25.13 10.79 -2.01
N PRO A 104 -24.39 11.63 -2.77
CA PRO A 104 -24.89 12.22 -4.01
C PRO A 104 -25.28 11.16 -5.04
N TYR A 105 -26.37 11.40 -5.79
CA TYR A 105 -26.97 10.37 -6.66
C TYR A 105 -27.41 10.87 -8.04
N ALA A 106 -27.23 12.16 -8.35
CA ALA A 106 -27.52 12.70 -9.68
C ALA A 106 -26.61 13.89 -10.03
N THR A 107 -26.40 14.10 -11.33
CA THR A 107 -25.60 15.21 -11.89
C THR A 107 -26.43 16.20 -12.70
N THR A 108 -27.76 16.04 -12.72
CA THR A 108 -28.68 16.93 -13.44
C THR A 108 -29.77 17.44 -12.50
N ALA A 109 -30.07 18.74 -12.61
CA ALA A 109 -31.09 19.40 -11.78
C ALA A 109 -32.49 18.78 -11.95
N ALA A 110 -32.81 18.24 -13.14
CA ALA A 110 -34.10 17.61 -13.42
C ALA A 110 -34.34 16.31 -12.65
N ASN A 111 -33.27 15.61 -12.25
CA ASN A 111 -33.32 14.38 -11.47
C ASN A 111 -33.04 14.63 -9.97
N CYS A 112 -33.09 15.89 -9.54
CA CYS A 112 -32.91 16.30 -8.15
C CYS A 112 -34.27 16.38 -7.44
N PRO A 113 -34.60 15.48 -6.50
CA PRO A 113 -35.66 15.66 -5.53
C PRO A 113 -35.61 17.04 -4.87
N ALA A 114 -36.79 17.63 -4.65
CA ALA A 114 -36.92 18.93 -3.97
C ALA A 114 -36.37 18.95 -2.53
N THR A 115 -36.12 17.77 -1.97
CA THR A 115 -35.53 17.52 -0.65
C THR A 115 -34.00 17.47 -0.63
N SER A 116 -33.36 17.64 -1.79
CA SER A 116 -31.90 17.60 -1.97
C SER A 116 -31.32 18.96 -2.35
N ASN A 117 -30.03 19.16 -2.06
CA ASN A 117 -29.29 20.35 -2.45
C ASN A 117 -28.65 20.14 -3.83
N TYR A 118 -29.01 20.94 -4.83
CA TYR A 118 -28.31 20.98 -6.11
C TYR A 118 -27.27 22.10 -6.10
N ALA A 119 -25.98 21.74 -6.08
CA ALA A 119 -24.88 22.69 -6.15
C ALA A 119 -23.73 22.13 -6.99
N ASN A 120 -23.04 22.99 -7.75
CA ASN A 120 -21.88 22.62 -8.58
C ASN A 120 -22.13 21.43 -9.55
N GLY A 121 -23.36 21.27 -10.04
CA GLY A 121 -23.73 20.18 -10.95
C GLY A 121 -23.95 18.82 -10.27
N ILE A 122 -24.13 18.79 -8.95
CA ILE A 122 -24.32 17.57 -8.16
C ILE A 122 -25.55 17.72 -7.26
N CYS A 123 -26.42 16.71 -7.25
CA CYS A 123 -27.49 16.53 -6.27
C CYS A 123 -26.96 15.83 -5.04
N ALA A 124 -26.81 16.56 -3.94
CA ALA A 124 -26.33 16.04 -2.67
C ALA A 124 -27.46 15.99 -1.63
N PRO A 125 -27.54 14.92 -0.83
CA PRO A 125 -28.45 14.84 0.32
C PRO A 125 -28.26 16.00 1.30
N ALA A 126 -29.36 16.40 1.97
CA ALA A 126 -29.34 17.49 2.94
C ALA A 126 -28.76 17.08 4.30
N ALA A 127 -28.56 15.77 4.54
CA ALA A 127 -28.01 15.24 5.78
C ALA A 127 -27.07 14.04 5.56
N GLY A 128 -26.07 13.93 6.44
CA GLY A 128 -25.21 12.76 6.56
C GLY A 128 -25.61 11.87 7.74
N PHE A 129 -25.50 10.56 7.54
CA PHE A 129 -25.66 9.56 8.59
C PHE A 129 -24.51 8.57 8.53
N ALA A 130 -24.00 8.22 9.71
CA ALA A 130 -22.99 7.19 9.84
C ALA A 130 -23.42 6.26 10.97
N PHE A 131 -23.22 4.97 10.75
CA PHE A 131 -23.44 3.95 11.77
C PHE A 131 -22.27 2.98 11.80
N ARG A 132 -22.19 2.17 12.85
CA ARG A 132 -21.24 1.07 12.90
C ARG A 132 -21.96 -0.25 12.70
N ALA A 133 -21.54 -1.02 11.71
CA ALA A 133 -22.16 -2.27 11.31
C ALA A 133 -21.71 -3.42 12.24
N LEU A 134 -22.09 -3.34 13.53
CA LEU A 134 -21.72 -4.36 14.54
C LEU A 134 -22.16 -5.78 14.14
N ALA A 135 -23.23 -5.85 13.35
CA ALA A 135 -23.73 -7.09 12.75
C ALA A 135 -22.67 -7.88 11.98
N LEU A 136 -21.76 -7.20 11.29
CA LEU A 136 -20.78 -7.86 10.41
C LEU A 136 -19.59 -8.43 11.19
N GLY A 137 -19.54 -8.18 12.50
CA GLY A 137 -18.38 -8.52 13.32
C GLY A 137 -17.19 -7.58 13.07
N PRO A 138 -16.02 -7.91 13.65
CA PRO A 138 -14.81 -7.14 13.39
C PRO A 138 -14.35 -7.32 11.94
N ARG A 139 -13.63 -6.33 11.43
CA ARG A 139 -12.98 -6.40 10.13
C ARG A 139 -11.69 -7.21 10.26
N ILE A 140 -11.53 -8.24 9.45
CA ILE A 140 -10.35 -9.12 9.49
C ILE A 140 -9.64 -9.00 8.15
N TYR A 141 -8.35 -8.72 8.19
CA TYR A 141 -7.45 -8.75 7.05
C TYR A 141 -6.49 -9.93 7.19
N ASN A 142 -6.37 -10.76 6.17
CA ASN A 142 -5.31 -11.75 6.08
C ASN A 142 -4.35 -11.33 4.99
N ASN A 143 -3.11 -11.05 5.37
CA ASN A 143 -2.05 -10.59 4.49
C ASN A 143 -1.02 -11.70 4.34
N ASN A 144 -0.68 -12.04 3.10
CA ASN A 144 0.41 -12.93 2.75
C ASN A 144 1.43 -12.15 1.91
N THR A 145 2.67 -12.13 2.36
CA THR A 145 3.78 -11.55 1.61
C THR A 145 4.82 -12.62 1.35
N THR A 146 5.11 -12.86 0.08
CA THR A 146 6.26 -13.65 -0.36
C THR A 146 7.32 -12.72 -0.91
N THR A 147 8.56 -12.89 -0.47
CA THR A 147 9.74 -12.17 -0.96
C THR A 147 10.78 -13.18 -1.38
N ASP A 148 11.09 -13.18 -2.67
CA ASP A 148 12.10 -14.01 -3.29
C ASP A 148 13.22 -13.11 -3.83
N GLN A 149 14.46 -13.50 -3.58
CA GLN A 149 15.62 -12.90 -4.23
C GLN A 149 16.60 -13.98 -4.64
N MET A 150 17.07 -13.90 -5.88
CA MET A 150 18.11 -14.75 -6.43
C MET A 150 19.19 -13.88 -7.03
N VAL A 151 20.43 -14.07 -6.59
CA VAL A 151 21.61 -13.45 -7.19
C VAL A 151 22.53 -14.56 -7.68
N ALA A 152 22.93 -14.51 -8.94
CA ALA A 152 23.91 -15.42 -9.50
C ALA A 152 24.94 -14.63 -10.29
N GLY A 153 26.20 -14.99 -10.17
CA GLY A 153 27.26 -14.24 -10.81
C GLY A 153 28.57 -15.00 -10.94
N LEU A 154 29.49 -14.36 -11.63
CA LEU A 154 30.88 -14.77 -11.75
C LEU A 154 31.75 -13.64 -11.19
N ARG A 155 32.79 -14.00 -10.45
CA ARG A 155 33.78 -13.06 -9.95
C ARG A 155 35.17 -13.62 -10.09
N GLY A 156 36.17 -12.74 -10.18
CA GLY A 156 37.52 -13.20 -10.39
C GLY A 156 38.56 -12.11 -10.51
N TYR A 157 39.76 -12.53 -10.91
CA TYR A 157 40.91 -11.66 -11.12
C TYR A 157 41.33 -11.66 -12.59
N VAL A 158 41.90 -10.53 -13.05
CA VAL A 158 42.45 -10.40 -14.41
C VAL A 158 43.92 -10.84 -14.40
N GLY A 159 44.17 -12.10 -14.75
CA GLY A 159 45.52 -12.66 -14.80
C GLY A 159 46.26 -12.49 -13.47
N SER A 160 47.50 -12.00 -13.53
CA SER A 160 48.33 -11.67 -12.35
C SER A 160 48.26 -10.19 -11.95
N SER A 161 47.31 -9.43 -12.49
CA SER A 161 47.16 -8.01 -12.16
C SER A 161 46.43 -7.83 -10.82
N SER A 162 46.39 -6.60 -10.33
CA SER A 162 45.59 -6.22 -9.16
C SER A 162 44.09 -6.12 -9.43
N TRP A 163 43.67 -6.27 -10.69
CA TRP A 163 42.29 -6.08 -11.08
C TRP A 163 41.44 -7.28 -10.74
N GLN A 164 40.33 -7.00 -10.07
CA GLN A 164 39.24 -7.93 -9.81
C GLN A 164 37.97 -7.45 -10.49
N TRP A 165 37.08 -8.38 -10.80
CA TRP A 165 35.81 -8.11 -11.45
C TRP A 165 34.70 -8.97 -10.87
N ASP A 166 33.46 -8.47 -10.97
CA ASP A 166 32.23 -9.16 -10.60
C ASP A 166 31.16 -8.85 -11.64
N ALA A 167 30.53 -9.90 -12.19
CA ALA A 167 29.42 -9.78 -13.10
C ALA A 167 28.26 -10.62 -12.58
N ASP A 168 27.11 -9.98 -12.38
CA ASP A 168 25.99 -10.59 -11.68
C ASP A 168 24.64 -10.31 -12.33
N PHE A 169 23.70 -11.18 -12.01
CA PHE A 169 22.28 -11.00 -12.25
C PHE A 169 21.50 -11.19 -10.96
N ASP A 170 20.75 -10.16 -10.57
CA ASP A 170 19.84 -10.14 -9.41
C ASP A 170 18.39 -10.12 -9.89
N TYR A 171 17.61 -11.11 -9.44
CA TYR A 171 16.16 -11.17 -9.61
C TYR A 171 15.48 -11.10 -8.26
N GLY A 172 14.73 -10.02 -8.04
CA GLY A 172 13.85 -9.84 -6.89
C GLY A 172 12.39 -9.97 -7.30
N HIS A 173 11.59 -10.66 -6.50
CA HIS A 173 10.15 -10.76 -6.65
C HIS A 173 9.47 -10.61 -5.29
N VAL A 174 8.46 -9.73 -5.24
CA VAL A 174 7.56 -9.63 -4.09
C VAL A 174 6.15 -9.88 -4.58
N PHE A 175 5.49 -10.85 -3.96
CA PHE A 175 4.06 -11.07 -4.13
C PHE A 175 3.36 -10.74 -2.81
N TYR A 176 2.34 -9.92 -2.90
CA TYR A 176 1.47 -9.58 -1.79
C TYR A 176 0.03 -9.97 -2.14
N SER A 177 -0.64 -10.65 -1.23
CA SER A 177 -2.05 -10.98 -1.33
C SER A 177 -2.74 -10.62 -0.03
N GLN A 178 -3.82 -9.89 -0.12
CA GLN A 178 -4.68 -9.53 1.00
C GLN A 178 -6.09 -10.01 0.73
N SER A 179 -6.69 -10.65 1.73
CA SER A 179 -8.14 -10.86 1.77
C SER A 179 -8.73 -10.12 2.95
N ALA A 180 -9.97 -9.66 2.80
CA ALA A 180 -10.70 -8.97 3.85
C ALA A 180 -12.12 -9.51 4.04
N THR A 181 -12.59 -9.50 5.29
CA THR A 181 -13.96 -9.83 5.68
C THR A 181 -14.47 -8.90 6.78
N GLY A 182 -15.78 -8.87 7.02
CA GLY A 182 -16.43 -7.97 7.97
C GLY A 182 -16.68 -6.56 7.42
N PHE A 183 -16.65 -6.40 6.10
CA PHE A 183 -17.01 -5.18 5.38
C PHE A 183 -18.39 -5.33 4.72
N LEU A 184 -19.12 -4.23 4.62
CA LEU A 184 -20.40 -4.11 3.97
C LEU A 184 -20.19 -3.92 2.46
N ASN A 185 -20.88 -4.74 1.67
CA ASN A 185 -21.05 -4.51 0.25
C ASN A 185 -22.16 -3.47 0.04
N THR A 186 -21.75 -2.21 -0.09
CA THR A 186 -22.65 -1.05 -0.11
C THR A 186 -23.42 -0.97 -1.43
N GLY A 187 -22.78 -1.32 -2.55
CA GLY A 187 -23.43 -1.40 -3.86
C GLY A 187 -24.54 -2.45 -3.90
N LYS A 188 -24.27 -3.66 -3.39
CA LYS A 188 -25.26 -4.74 -3.27
C LYS A 188 -26.41 -4.35 -2.33
N LEU A 189 -26.10 -3.65 -1.23
CA LEU A 189 -27.13 -3.16 -0.31
C LEU A 189 -28.01 -2.10 -0.99
N GLN A 190 -27.42 -1.09 -1.63
CA GLN A 190 -28.18 -0.04 -2.33
C GLN A 190 -29.05 -0.64 -3.46
N ALA A 191 -28.49 -1.57 -4.25
CA ALA A 191 -29.19 -2.22 -5.35
C ALA A 191 -30.30 -3.18 -4.90
N SER A 192 -30.33 -3.58 -3.62
CA SER A 192 -31.33 -4.52 -3.10
C SER A 192 -32.76 -3.96 -3.06
N GLY A 193 -32.91 -2.64 -3.11
CA GLY A 193 -34.20 -1.97 -2.94
C GLY A 193 -34.73 -1.94 -1.50
N GLN A 194 -34.04 -2.56 -0.53
CA GLN A 194 -34.49 -2.58 0.88
C GLN A 194 -34.42 -1.23 1.59
N LEU A 195 -33.72 -0.25 1.00
CA LEU A 195 -33.63 1.14 1.45
C LEU A 195 -34.54 2.09 0.65
N ALA A 196 -35.14 1.59 -0.44
CA ALA A 196 -35.90 2.40 -1.38
C ALA A 196 -37.32 2.71 -0.89
N PRO A 197 -37.99 3.74 -1.45
CA PRO A 197 -39.37 4.09 -1.09
C PRO A 197 -40.40 2.99 -1.34
N THR A 198 -40.06 2.02 -2.18
CA THR A 198 -40.90 0.87 -2.52
C THR A 198 -40.74 -0.31 -1.55
N CYS A 199 -39.83 -0.25 -0.58
CA CYS A 199 -39.74 -1.30 0.42
C CYS A 199 -41.03 -1.36 1.27
N GLY A 200 -41.38 -2.54 1.77
CA GLY A 200 -42.64 -2.80 2.46
C GLY A 200 -43.87 -2.92 1.55
N GLN A 201 -43.73 -2.74 0.23
CA GLN A 201 -44.81 -2.91 -0.75
C GLN A 201 -44.93 -4.36 -1.25
N PRO A 202 -46.06 -4.77 -1.84
CA PRO A 202 -46.19 -6.06 -2.52
C PRO A 202 -45.09 -6.23 -3.59
N GLY A 203 -44.20 -7.20 -3.41
CA GLY A 203 -43.02 -7.44 -4.25
C GLY A 203 -41.67 -7.11 -3.60
N MET A 204 -41.65 -6.29 -2.55
CA MET A 204 -40.48 -5.99 -1.71
C MET A 204 -40.90 -5.87 -0.24
N PRO A 205 -41.37 -6.95 0.42
CA PRO A 205 -42.07 -6.85 1.70
C PRO A 205 -41.18 -6.45 2.89
N MET A 206 -39.85 -6.45 2.73
CA MET A 206 -38.92 -6.16 3.82
C MET A 206 -38.18 -4.84 3.58
N CYS A 207 -38.30 -3.92 4.53
CA CYS A 207 -37.43 -2.74 4.64
C CYS A 207 -36.28 -3.02 5.60
N LEU A 208 -35.09 -2.55 5.28
CA LEU A 208 -33.93 -2.61 6.17
C LEU A 208 -33.70 -1.25 6.83
N ASN A 209 -34.08 -1.11 8.10
CA ASN A 209 -33.92 0.16 8.81
C ASN A 209 -32.49 0.35 9.33
N ILE A 210 -31.62 0.88 8.47
CA ILE A 210 -30.21 1.18 8.81
C ILE A 210 -30.06 2.35 9.79
N PHE A 211 -31.11 3.14 10.04
CA PHE A 211 -31.10 4.17 11.09
C PHE A 211 -31.29 3.58 12.50
N ASN A 212 -31.72 2.31 12.58
CA ASN A 212 -31.62 1.49 13.78
C ASN A 212 -30.66 0.30 13.55
N PRO A 213 -29.35 0.54 13.49
CA PRO A 213 -28.36 -0.47 13.13
C PRO A 213 -28.24 -1.62 14.16
N GLN A 214 -28.76 -1.42 15.38
CA GLN A 214 -28.71 -2.40 16.46
C GLN A 214 -29.98 -3.24 16.59
N ALA A 215 -31.06 -2.91 15.87
CA ALA A 215 -32.26 -3.73 15.87
C ALA A 215 -31.92 -5.16 15.39
N PRO A 216 -32.41 -6.21 16.07
CA PRO A 216 -32.15 -7.60 15.66
C PRO A 216 -32.48 -7.87 14.19
N ALA A 217 -33.57 -7.28 13.68
CA ALA A 217 -33.96 -7.39 12.27
C ALA A 217 -32.95 -6.71 11.32
N THR A 218 -32.41 -5.55 11.68
CA THR A 218 -31.38 -4.86 10.88
C THR A 218 -30.06 -5.62 10.93
N VAL A 219 -29.69 -6.14 12.10
CA VAL A 219 -28.49 -6.97 12.27
C VAL A 219 -28.55 -8.22 11.39
N ALA A 220 -29.66 -8.96 11.42
CA ALA A 220 -29.88 -10.12 10.56
C ALA A 220 -29.94 -9.72 9.07
N GLY A 221 -30.62 -8.62 8.76
CA GLY A 221 -30.80 -8.13 7.40
C GLY A 221 -29.51 -7.63 6.75
N LEU A 222 -28.49 -7.24 7.52
CA LEU A 222 -27.18 -6.82 6.98
C LEU A 222 -26.25 -8.01 6.64
N GLN A 223 -26.48 -9.21 7.20
CA GLN A 223 -25.63 -10.40 6.97
C GLN A 223 -25.44 -10.76 5.48
N PRO A 224 -26.48 -10.73 4.61
CA PRO A 224 -26.33 -11.10 3.20
C PRO A 224 -25.45 -10.14 2.39
N TYR A 225 -25.09 -8.99 2.97
CA TYR A 225 -24.27 -7.95 2.35
C TYR A 225 -22.83 -7.94 2.88
N ILE A 226 -22.41 -8.92 3.69
CA ILE A 226 -21.01 -9.04 4.11
C ILE A 226 -20.14 -9.41 2.90
N ILE A 227 -19.05 -8.67 2.70
CA ILE A 227 -17.94 -9.05 1.84
C ILE A 227 -17.15 -10.14 2.56
N ASN A 228 -17.06 -11.31 1.94
CA ASN A 228 -16.34 -12.45 2.48
C ASN A 228 -15.31 -12.96 1.45
N GLY A 229 -14.13 -12.35 1.43
CA GLY A 229 -13.02 -12.84 0.60
C GLY A 229 -12.76 -12.09 -0.71
N GLY A 230 -12.99 -10.77 -0.76
CA GLY A 230 -12.40 -9.95 -1.83
C GLY A 230 -10.87 -9.98 -1.74
N LEU A 231 -10.21 -10.02 -2.88
CA LEU A 231 -8.76 -10.18 -2.98
C LEU A 231 -8.08 -8.93 -3.52
N TYR A 232 -7.05 -8.47 -2.83
CA TYR A 232 -6.11 -7.50 -3.38
C TYR A 232 -4.76 -8.18 -3.59
N GLN A 233 -4.27 -8.16 -4.82
CA GLN A 233 -2.97 -8.74 -5.15
C GLN A 233 -2.02 -7.66 -5.67
N SER A 234 -0.76 -7.72 -5.27
CA SER A 234 0.29 -6.86 -5.78
C SER A 234 1.53 -7.69 -6.10
N ILE A 235 2.11 -7.43 -7.27
CA ILE A 235 3.39 -8.01 -7.69
C ILE A 235 4.37 -6.87 -7.87
N TYR A 236 5.56 -7.02 -7.32
CA TYR A 236 6.74 -6.23 -7.66
C TYR A 236 7.84 -7.15 -8.16
N THR A 237 8.57 -6.72 -9.20
CA THR A 237 9.74 -7.43 -9.71
C THR A 237 10.88 -6.46 -9.96
N GLN A 238 12.08 -6.86 -9.57
CA GLN A 238 13.33 -6.19 -9.88
C GLN A 238 14.23 -7.15 -10.65
N ARG A 239 14.88 -6.65 -11.71
CA ARG A 239 15.91 -7.34 -12.45
C ARG A 239 17.11 -6.42 -12.56
N VAL A 240 18.27 -6.84 -12.09
CA VAL A 240 19.53 -6.09 -12.20
C VAL A 240 20.55 -6.96 -12.90
N ALA A 241 21.21 -6.42 -13.91
CA ALA A 241 22.46 -6.97 -14.43
C ALA A 241 23.56 -5.97 -14.13
N SER A 242 24.65 -6.42 -13.52
CA SER A 242 25.76 -5.55 -13.11
C SER A 242 27.08 -6.09 -13.62
N LEU A 243 28.01 -5.18 -13.92
CA LEU A 243 29.41 -5.47 -14.16
C LEU A 243 30.23 -4.45 -13.38
N ASN A 244 31.07 -4.94 -12.49
CA ASN A 244 31.92 -4.13 -11.63
C ASN A 244 33.37 -4.59 -11.79
N ALA A 245 34.31 -3.64 -11.76
CA ALA A 245 35.73 -3.94 -11.76
C ALA A 245 36.50 -2.91 -10.95
N ASN A 246 37.52 -3.35 -10.22
CA ASN A 246 38.39 -2.46 -9.49
C ASN A 246 39.82 -3.00 -9.43
N GLY A 247 40.79 -2.10 -9.33
CA GLY A 247 42.21 -2.45 -9.26
C GLY A 247 43.11 -1.23 -9.13
N ASN A 248 44.42 -1.48 -9.12
CA ASN A 248 45.43 -0.42 -9.06
C ASN A 248 45.78 0.06 -10.48
N LEU A 249 45.99 1.37 -10.64
CA LEU A 249 46.44 1.99 -11.88
C LEU A 249 47.97 2.08 -11.94
N PHE A 250 48.56 2.73 -10.94
CA PHE A 250 50.00 2.94 -10.80
C PHE A 250 50.34 3.32 -9.35
N GLU A 251 51.63 3.32 -9.04
CA GLU A 251 52.15 3.66 -7.71
C GLU A 251 52.68 5.09 -7.69
N LEU A 252 52.26 5.86 -6.67
CA LEU A 252 52.84 7.13 -6.28
C LEU A 252 53.72 6.92 -5.04
N PRO A 253 54.65 7.84 -4.72
CA PRO A 253 55.41 7.78 -3.46
C PRO A 253 54.52 7.67 -2.21
N ALA A 254 53.29 8.16 -2.30
CA ALA A 254 52.29 8.13 -1.24
C ALA A 254 51.48 6.82 -1.17
N GLY A 255 51.52 5.97 -2.20
CA GLY A 255 50.76 4.72 -2.29
C GLY A 255 50.17 4.47 -3.67
N LEU A 256 49.38 3.40 -3.78
CA LEU A 256 48.74 2.99 -5.02
C LEU A 256 47.53 3.87 -5.36
N VAL A 257 47.49 4.38 -6.59
CA VAL A 257 46.28 4.97 -7.16
C VAL A 257 45.36 3.83 -7.58
N SER A 258 44.12 3.84 -7.09
CA SER A 258 43.14 2.79 -7.36
C SER A 258 41.96 3.33 -8.17
N LEU A 259 41.40 2.51 -9.04
CA LEU A 259 40.22 2.82 -9.84
C LEU A 259 39.17 1.74 -9.62
N ALA A 260 37.93 2.16 -9.43
CA ALA A 260 36.73 1.34 -9.51
C ALA A 260 35.85 1.84 -10.64
N VAL A 261 35.33 0.92 -11.45
CA VAL A 261 34.37 1.20 -12.52
C VAL A 261 33.24 0.21 -12.46
N GLY A 262 32.06 0.62 -12.93
CA GLY A 262 30.98 -0.33 -13.10
C GLY A 262 29.88 0.18 -13.99
N ALA A 263 29.06 -0.75 -14.46
CA ALA A 263 27.87 -0.49 -15.25
C ALA A 263 26.74 -1.40 -14.77
N SER A 264 25.51 -0.87 -14.78
CA SER A 264 24.34 -1.64 -14.41
C SER A 264 23.15 -1.34 -15.31
N TYR A 265 22.29 -2.34 -15.44
CA TYR A 265 20.96 -2.20 -16.01
C TYR A 265 19.95 -2.75 -15.03
N ARG A 266 19.07 -1.89 -14.51
CA ARG A 266 17.98 -2.28 -13.61
C ARG A 266 16.63 -2.05 -14.29
N LYS A 267 15.73 -3.03 -14.20
CA LYS A 267 14.33 -2.94 -14.61
C LYS A 267 13.43 -3.27 -13.43
N GLU A 268 12.47 -2.40 -13.16
CA GLU A 268 11.49 -2.55 -12.10
C GLU A 268 10.09 -2.53 -12.70
N TYR A 269 9.20 -3.35 -12.14
CA TYR A 269 7.79 -3.42 -12.55
C TYR A 269 6.92 -3.72 -11.34
N THR A 270 5.78 -3.06 -11.26
CA THR A 270 4.73 -3.30 -10.28
C THR A 270 3.37 -3.43 -10.96
N ASN A 271 2.50 -4.26 -10.38
CA ASN A 271 1.11 -4.41 -10.78
C ASN A 271 0.24 -4.69 -9.55
N ASN A 272 -0.72 -3.83 -9.29
CA ASN A 272 -1.73 -3.97 -8.25
C ASN A 272 -3.04 -4.34 -8.92
N ASN A 273 -3.53 -5.55 -8.65
CA ASN A 273 -4.74 -6.13 -9.19
C ASN A 273 -5.77 -6.35 -8.07
N PRO A 274 -6.58 -5.33 -7.75
CA PRO A 274 -7.69 -5.45 -6.81
C PRO A 274 -8.87 -6.24 -7.38
N ASP A 275 -9.66 -6.85 -6.49
CA ASP A 275 -11.00 -7.36 -6.79
C ASP A 275 -11.87 -6.23 -7.39
N PRO A 276 -12.71 -6.49 -8.40
CA PRO A 276 -13.62 -5.50 -8.95
C PRO A 276 -14.48 -4.77 -7.90
N LEU A 277 -14.83 -5.44 -6.79
CA LEU A 277 -15.55 -4.83 -5.66
C LEU A 277 -14.78 -3.67 -5.00
N TYR A 278 -13.45 -3.65 -5.12
CA TYR A 278 -12.57 -2.65 -4.52
C TYR A 278 -12.29 -1.49 -5.50
N VAL A 279 -12.74 -1.59 -6.76
CA VAL A 279 -12.50 -0.57 -7.77
C VAL A 279 -13.71 0.34 -7.90
N SER A 280 -13.50 1.65 -7.78
CA SER A 280 -14.55 2.67 -7.93
C SER A 280 -15.19 2.63 -9.32
N GLN A 281 -16.50 2.86 -9.40
CA GLN A 281 -17.28 2.84 -10.65
C GLN A 281 -17.63 4.26 -11.13
N GLY A 282 -16.63 5.15 -11.20
CA GLY A 282 -16.80 6.54 -11.61
C GLY A 282 -17.11 7.48 -10.43
N LEU A 283 -18.28 8.11 -10.42
CA LEU A 283 -18.70 9.01 -9.33
C LEU A 283 -19.21 8.26 -8.09
N THR A 284 -19.47 6.96 -8.21
CA THR A 284 -19.79 6.11 -7.07
C THR A 284 -18.51 5.55 -6.46
N PRO A 285 -18.37 5.60 -5.12
CA PRO A 285 -17.37 4.83 -4.40
C PRO A 285 -17.41 3.36 -4.81
N CYS A 286 -16.31 2.62 -4.61
CA CYS A 286 -16.34 1.18 -4.83
C CYS A 286 -17.33 0.50 -3.87
N ASP A 287 -17.83 -0.68 -4.24
CA ASP A 287 -18.83 -1.41 -3.47
C ASP A 287 -18.35 -1.84 -2.08
N ALA A 288 -17.04 -1.84 -1.86
CA ALA A 288 -16.41 -2.23 -0.61
C ALA A 288 -15.98 -1.07 0.29
N ASN A 289 -16.48 0.15 0.04
CA ASN A 289 -16.34 1.35 0.88
C ASN A 289 -14.89 1.64 1.33
N GLN A 290 -14.44 1.05 2.43
CA GLN A 290 -13.11 1.28 2.99
C GLN A 290 -11.99 0.45 2.34
N LEU A 291 -12.33 -0.50 1.46
CA LEU A 291 -11.37 -1.31 0.71
C LEU A 291 -11.07 -0.73 -0.68
N CYS A 292 -11.60 0.46 -1.00
CA CYS A 292 -11.42 1.04 -2.32
C CYS A 292 -9.95 1.25 -2.65
N THR A 293 -9.52 0.65 -3.75
CA THR A 293 -8.16 0.81 -4.26
C THR A 293 -8.15 0.67 -5.78
N PRO A 294 -7.46 1.56 -6.51
CA PRO A 294 -7.42 1.50 -7.96
C PRO A 294 -6.49 0.40 -8.47
N HIS A 295 -6.83 -0.18 -9.62
CA HIS A 295 -5.87 -0.95 -10.42
C HIS A 295 -4.75 -0.03 -10.88
N THR A 296 -3.52 -0.34 -10.51
CA THR A 296 -2.35 0.47 -10.87
C THR A 296 -1.20 -0.42 -11.29
N GLN A 297 -0.58 -0.08 -12.41
CA GLN A 297 0.56 -0.83 -12.94
C GLN A 297 1.57 0.14 -13.54
N GLY A 298 2.84 -0.22 -13.48
CA GLY A 298 3.89 0.63 -13.99
C GLY A 298 5.26 0.00 -13.84
N GLY A 299 6.23 0.56 -14.55
CA GLY A 299 7.61 0.12 -14.45
C GLY A 299 8.54 1.10 -15.12
N PHE A 300 9.81 1.00 -14.76
CA PHE A 300 10.87 1.80 -15.36
C PHE A 300 12.12 0.95 -15.51
N ASN A 301 13.07 1.45 -16.30
CA ASN A 301 14.41 0.92 -16.34
C ASN A 301 15.43 2.05 -16.26
N VAL A 302 16.58 1.71 -15.69
CA VAL A 302 17.72 2.60 -15.54
C VAL A 302 18.97 1.90 -16.06
N LYS A 303 19.76 2.65 -16.82
CA LYS A 303 21.13 2.28 -17.22
C LYS A 303 22.08 3.18 -16.47
N GLU A 304 23.04 2.61 -15.77
CA GLU A 304 24.02 3.37 -15.00
C GLU A 304 25.44 2.98 -15.39
N ALA A 305 26.33 3.96 -15.35
CA ALA A 305 27.77 3.75 -15.46
C ALA A 305 28.46 4.66 -14.44
N TYR A 306 29.50 4.17 -13.78
CA TYR A 306 30.25 4.95 -12.81
C TYR A 306 31.75 4.66 -12.89
N ALA A 307 32.53 5.64 -12.43
CA ALA A 307 33.96 5.53 -12.21
C ALA A 307 34.34 6.30 -10.94
N GLU A 308 35.27 5.75 -10.17
CA GLU A 308 35.74 6.31 -8.91
C GLU A 308 37.24 6.05 -8.76
N VAL A 309 38.01 7.11 -8.53
CA VAL A 309 39.46 7.06 -8.37
C VAL A 309 39.86 7.51 -6.98
N LEU A 310 40.71 6.72 -6.33
CA LEU A 310 41.36 7.05 -5.07
C LEU A 310 42.83 7.38 -5.34
N ILE A 311 43.25 8.58 -4.94
CA ILE A 311 44.59 9.12 -5.15
C ILE A 311 45.23 9.42 -3.79
N PRO A 312 46.24 8.64 -3.35
CA PRO A 312 47.04 9.00 -2.19
C PRO A 312 47.98 10.15 -2.56
N ILE A 313 47.89 11.27 -1.84
CA ILE A 313 48.64 12.50 -2.13
C ILE A 313 49.96 12.53 -1.37
N PHE A 314 49.92 12.23 -0.08
CA PHE A 314 51.12 12.03 0.73
C PHE A 314 50.86 11.02 1.83
N LYS A 315 51.95 10.37 2.26
CA LYS A 315 51.98 9.41 3.34
C LYS A 315 53.22 9.65 4.19
N ASN A 316 53.08 9.51 5.50
CA ASN A 316 54.17 9.63 6.48
C ASN A 316 54.95 10.96 6.43
N GLN A 317 54.28 12.10 6.30
CA GLN A 317 54.91 13.42 6.37
C GLN A 317 54.87 13.99 7.81
N PRO A 318 55.80 14.89 8.17
CA PRO A 318 55.71 15.62 9.44
C PRO A 318 54.34 16.33 9.56
N PHE A 319 53.61 16.06 10.65
CA PHE A 319 52.26 16.59 10.92
C PHE A 319 51.13 16.14 9.97
N ALA A 320 51.37 15.17 9.08
CA ALA A 320 50.31 14.60 8.24
C ALA A 320 50.62 13.14 7.83
N LYS A 321 49.88 12.19 8.38
CA LYS A 321 50.11 10.75 8.19
C LYS A 321 49.58 10.22 6.87
N SER A 322 48.42 10.68 6.46
CA SER A 322 47.91 10.45 5.11
C SER A 322 46.99 11.58 4.66
N LEU A 323 47.02 11.84 3.35
CA LEU A 323 45.99 12.59 2.65
C LEU A 323 45.61 11.82 1.40
N ASN A 324 44.34 11.44 1.31
CA ASN A 324 43.77 10.80 0.12
C ASN A 324 42.71 11.70 -0.48
N ILE A 325 42.63 11.66 -1.80
CA ILE A 325 41.56 12.28 -2.58
C ILE A 325 40.76 11.18 -3.25
N ASP A 326 39.44 11.22 -3.10
CA ASP A 326 38.49 10.35 -3.79
C ASP A 326 37.62 11.21 -4.71
N ILE A 327 37.61 10.85 -5.99
CA ILE A 327 36.81 11.50 -7.02
C ILE A 327 35.98 10.44 -7.70
N GLY A 328 34.67 10.65 -7.75
CA GLY A 328 33.75 9.72 -8.40
C GLY A 328 32.71 10.44 -9.24
N SER A 329 32.24 9.77 -10.28
CA SER A 329 31.09 10.22 -11.06
C SER A 329 30.23 9.04 -11.49
N ARG A 330 28.91 9.21 -11.44
CA ARG A 330 27.91 8.24 -11.88
C ARG A 330 26.92 8.92 -12.81
N TYR A 331 26.76 8.35 -14.00
CA TYR A 331 25.72 8.71 -14.96
C TYR A 331 24.58 7.69 -14.89
N SER A 332 23.34 8.19 -14.81
CA SER A 332 22.14 7.36 -14.76
C SER A 332 21.14 7.83 -15.82
N LYS A 333 20.63 6.91 -16.65
CA LYS A 333 19.63 7.19 -17.68
C LYS A 333 18.37 6.36 -17.43
N TYR A 334 17.31 7.04 -17.05
CA TYR A 334 15.98 6.50 -16.81
C TYR A 334 15.12 6.64 -18.06
N ASN A 335 14.27 5.65 -18.34
CA ASN A 335 13.30 5.74 -19.43
C ASN A 335 12.08 6.63 -19.12
N THR A 336 11.89 7.04 -17.87
CA THR A 336 10.71 7.78 -17.39
C THR A 336 10.97 9.27 -17.16
N PHE A 337 12.10 9.65 -16.54
CA PHE A 337 12.38 11.03 -16.14
C PHE A 337 13.72 11.59 -16.64
N GLY A 338 14.34 10.93 -17.63
CA GLY A 338 15.52 11.45 -18.32
C GLY A 338 16.84 10.94 -17.73
N ASN A 339 17.87 11.79 -17.73
CA ASN A 339 19.21 11.42 -17.29
C ASN A 339 19.75 12.38 -16.22
N THR A 340 20.69 11.89 -15.41
CA THR A 340 21.39 12.67 -14.40
C THR A 340 22.86 12.23 -14.29
N THR A 341 23.72 13.15 -13.86
CA THR A 341 25.12 12.90 -13.54
C THR A 341 25.37 13.37 -12.11
N ASN A 342 25.76 12.44 -11.24
CA ASN A 342 26.09 12.72 -9.85
C ASN A 342 27.59 12.54 -9.65
N SER A 343 28.29 13.59 -9.26
CA SER A 343 29.74 13.58 -9.02
C SER A 343 30.07 13.88 -7.56
N LYS A 344 31.14 13.27 -7.06
CA LYS A 344 31.65 13.45 -5.70
C LYS A 344 33.13 13.84 -5.71
N PHE A 345 33.52 14.60 -4.69
CA PHE A 345 34.90 14.91 -4.35
C PHE A 345 35.04 14.80 -2.83
N GLN A 346 35.91 13.91 -2.36
CA GLN A 346 36.14 13.66 -0.94
C GLN A 346 37.62 13.76 -0.62
N VAL A 347 37.92 14.37 0.53
CA VAL A 347 39.27 14.47 1.08
C VAL A 347 39.30 13.71 2.40
N GLU A 348 40.18 12.73 2.50
CA GLU A 348 40.46 12.00 3.73
C GLU A 348 41.81 12.46 4.26
N TRP A 349 41.83 13.11 5.43
CA TRP A 349 43.05 13.60 6.06
C TRP A 349 43.23 12.98 7.43
N ARG A 350 44.36 12.31 7.62
CA ARG A 350 44.78 11.77 8.92
C ARG A 350 45.98 12.56 9.43
N PRO A 351 45.77 13.50 10.36
CA PRO A 351 46.86 14.33 10.90
C PRO A 351 47.78 13.56 11.87
N ILE A 352 47.22 12.64 12.65
CA ILE A 352 47.93 11.87 13.70
C ILE A 352 47.56 10.38 13.65
N ASP A 353 48.33 9.54 14.35
CA ASP A 353 48.13 8.08 14.35
C ASP A 353 46.89 7.63 15.14
N ASP A 354 46.37 8.43 16.08
CA ASP A 354 45.40 7.96 17.10
C ASP A 354 43.92 8.30 16.84
N LEU A 355 43.46 8.35 15.58
CA LEU A 355 42.01 8.29 15.27
C LEU A 355 41.74 7.50 14.00
#